data_AF-A0A6P1F197-F1
#
_entry.id   AF-A0A6P1F197-F1
#
_cell.length_a   1.000
_cell.length_b   1.000
_cell.length_c   1.000
_cell.angle_alpha   90.00
_cell.angle_beta   90.00
_cell.angle_gamma   90.00
#
_symmetry.space_group_name_H-M   'P 1'
#
loop_
_entity.id
_entity.type
_entity.pdbx_description
1 polymer ?
#
loop_
_entity_poly.entity_id
_entity_poly.type
_entity_poly.pdbx_seq_one_letter_code
_entity_poly.pdbx_strand_id
1 'polypeptide(L)'
;MALRGTRPPSVLLRRVLGLPRVVRRADARAARRLNARRPVPLVDGALVGLSRAADHGVLWFGLGAMLLLAGRPREAARGAASLAVASAAANLVGKQLFGGVRPLVVDVPVGRRLATVPTSPSFPSGHAASAAAFAAGVALESPRVGLAVAPLAAAVAFSRLHVGVHWLSDVLGGAALGAAVAGLGRVLVPARPRHVPVAERASRPPVDVRPLGDGAGLLVVLNPGAGRDSHRPDPEPMILQRFPAARVHRLADGEDLADVVHSARAGDAPPEVLGVYGGDGTMSVGAALARAEGMTLLVLPGGTMNHFAKALGLVTIEDALEAAAHGERRDVDVAEVTAGGAEPVTVLNTVSIGLYPEFVAAREKREKVIGKPLAAVLAAFEVVRSTDPFELRRDGRTELVWSYFVGVNREHPRTATPLARRRLDDGHLDIRILHSGRAPRTRGAVSLALGRGATPVVGRVPGWRAPVVESTSTPAITVGARRPAGTAPEWAHDGESEVFDGEREGFHEATVRIVPLGLRVYAAADQRGDSRK
;
A
#
# COMPACT_ATOMS: atom_id res chain seq x y z
N MET A 1 10.77 -37.96 41.27
CA MET A 1 9.50 -37.45 40.71
C MET A 1 9.52 -35.93 40.81
N ALA A 2 9.94 -35.26 39.73
CA ALA A 2 10.38 -33.86 39.74
C ALA A 2 9.20 -32.87 39.62
N LEU A 3 9.14 -31.93 40.55
CA LEU A 3 8.27 -30.74 40.54
C LEU A 3 8.65 -29.84 39.35
N ARG A 4 7.92 -29.93 38.24
CA ARG A 4 8.05 -29.00 37.11
C ARG A 4 7.19 -27.77 37.33
N GLY A 5 7.83 -26.60 37.47
CA GLY A 5 7.33 -25.38 36.83
C GLY A 5 6.87 -24.20 37.70
N THR A 6 7.43 -23.95 38.88
CA THR A 6 7.29 -22.63 39.51
C THR A 6 8.21 -21.62 38.82
N ARG A 7 7.63 -20.74 37.99
CA ARG A 7 8.35 -19.61 37.34
C ARG A 7 8.94 -18.67 38.40
N PRO A 8 10.09 -18.00 38.14
CA PRO A 8 10.79 -17.23 39.15
C PRO A 8 9.96 -16.06 39.71
N PRO A 9 10.04 -15.77 41.02
CA PRO A 9 9.25 -14.74 41.72
C PRO A 9 9.44 -13.31 41.18
N SER A 10 10.50 -13.06 40.39
CA SER A 10 10.84 -11.74 39.83
C SER A 10 9.83 -11.21 38.80
N VAL A 11 9.18 -12.08 38.01
CA VAL A 11 8.20 -11.67 36.98
C VAL A 11 6.84 -11.34 37.60
N LEU A 12 6.48 -12.02 38.71
CA LEU A 12 5.26 -11.72 39.48
C LEU A 12 5.38 -10.38 40.23
N LEU A 13 6.58 -10.02 40.71
CA LEU A 13 6.85 -8.78 41.44
C LEU A 13 6.78 -7.51 40.56
N ARG A 14 7.13 -7.62 39.26
CA ARG A 14 7.24 -6.46 38.34
C ARG A 14 5.94 -5.66 38.17
N ARG A 15 4.76 -6.28 38.28
CA ARG A 15 3.47 -5.57 38.11
C ARG A 15 3.00 -4.86 39.39
N VAL A 16 3.24 -5.44 40.57
CA VAL A 16 2.89 -4.80 41.86
C VAL A 16 3.77 -3.56 42.09
N LEU A 17 5.03 -3.62 41.65
CA LEU A 17 5.98 -2.51 41.76
C LEU A 17 5.91 -1.52 40.58
N GLY A 18 5.48 -1.94 39.38
CA GLY A 18 5.53 -1.11 38.16
C GLY A 18 4.24 -0.39 37.72
N LEU A 19 3.04 -0.85 38.10
CA LEU A 19 1.80 -0.15 37.72
C LEU A 19 1.50 1.04 38.64
N PRO A 20 1.21 2.25 38.10
CA PRO A 20 0.86 3.40 38.91
C PRO A 20 -0.29 3.09 39.88
N ARG A 21 -0.23 3.61 41.12
CA ARG A 21 -1.25 3.39 42.15
C ARG A 21 -2.67 3.73 41.66
N VAL A 22 -2.78 4.74 40.79
CA VAL A 22 -4.05 5.16 40.17
C VAL A 22 -4.66 4.04 39.31
N VAL A 23 -3.85 3.34 38.50
CA VAL A 23 -4.33 2.25 37.64
C VAL A 23 -4.82 1.07 38.47
N ARG A 24 -4.07 0.69 39.52
CA ARG A 24 -4.50 -0.40 40.43
C ARG A 24 -5.80 -0.07 41.16
N ARG A 25 -5.99 1.19 41.57
CA ARG A 25 -7.25 1.66 42.17
C ARG A 25 -8.40 1.62 41.17
N ALA A 26 -8.16 1.99 39.92
CA ALA A 26 -9.16 1.92 38.85
C ALA A 26 -9.57 0.48 38.56
N ASP A 27 -8.60 -0.43 38.43
CA ASP A 27 -8.81 -1.87 38.23
C ASP A 27 -9.66 -2.47 39.36
N ALA A 28 -9.28 -2.22 40.62
CA ALA A 28 -10.00 -2.72 41.78
C ALA A 28 -11.42 -2.12 41.88
N ARG A 29 -11.60 -0.83 41.55
CA ARG A 29 -12.91 -0.17 41.52
C ARG A 29 -13.81 -0.76 40.43
N ALA A 30 -13.26 -1.03 39.24
CA ALA A 30 -14.01 -1.63 38.14
C ALA A 30 -14.46 -3.06 38.49
N ALA A 31 -13.55 -3.89 39.02
CA ALA A 31 -13.85 -5.25 39.44
C ALA A 31 -14.93 -5.28 40.54
N ARG A 32 -14.79 -4.47 41.60
CA ARG A 32 -15.80 -4.39 42.67
C ARG A 32 -17.17 -3.96 42.14
N ARG A 33 -17.23 -2.93 41.29
CA ARG A 33 -18.49 -2.46 40.71
C ARG A 33 -19.18 -3.52 39.85
N LEU A 34 -18.40 -4.29 39.08
CA LEU A 34 -18.93 -5.33 38.21
C LEU A 34 -19.45 -6.52 39.03
N ASN A 35 -18.69 -6.94 40.05
CA ASN A 35 -19.04 -8.06 40.91
C ASN A 35 -20.17 -7.74 41.89
N ALA A 36 -20.36 -6.47 42.25
CA ALA A 36 -21.50 -6.02 43.07
C ALA A 36 -22.85 -6.04 42.33
N ARG A 37 -22.87 -6.19 40.99
CA ARG A 37 -24.12 -6.30 40.23
C ARG A 37 -24.80 -7.63 40.49
N ARG A 38 -26.12 -7.61 40.71
CA ARG A 38 -26.94 -8.82 40.87
C ARG A 38 -26.69 -9.81 39.72
N PRO A 39 -26.50 -11.11 40.00
CA PRO A 39 -26.42 -12.14 38.97
C PRO A 39 -27.69 -12.17 38.12
N VAL A 40 -27.52 -12.30 36.81
CA VAL A 40 -28.62 -12.46 35.84
C VAL A 40 -28.28 -13.71 35.03
N PRO A 41 -28.89 -14.87 35.32
CA PRO A 41 -28.43 -16.17 34.82
C PRO A 41 -28.26 -16.23 33.30
N LEU A 42 -29.19 -15.63 32.56
CA LEU A 42 -29.13 -15.60 31.10
C LEU A 42 -27.92 -14.80 30.58
N VAL A 43 -27.71 -13.60 31.10
CA VAL A 43 -26.60 -12.72 30.69
C VAL A 43 -25.26 -13.30 31.15
N ASP A 44 -25.21 -13.80 32.39
CA ASP A 44 -24.03 -14.44 32.95
C ASP A 44 -23.64 -15.68 32.13
N GLY A 45 -24.61 -16.54 31.81
CA GLY A 45 -24.41 -17.72 30.96
C GLY A 45 -23.95 -17.36 29.55
N ALA A 46 -24.58 -16.36 28.91
CA ALA A 46 -24.19 -15.90 27.58
C ALA A 46 -22.75 -15.35 27.56
N LEU A 47 -22.36 -14.55 28.54
CA LEU A 47 -21.01 -13.99 28.63
C LEU A 47 -19.96 -15.05 28.97
N VAL A 48 -20.29 -16.04 29.80
CA VAL A 48 -19.43 -17.21 30.04
C VAL A 48 -19.26 -18.02 28.75
N GLY A 49 -20.35 -18.28 28.02
CA GLY A 49 -20.33 -18.96 26.72
C GLY A 49 -19.47 -18.21 25.69
N LEU A 50 -19.65 -16.90 25.57
CA LEU A 50 -18.87 -16.04 24.68
C LEU A 50 -17.37 -16.06 25.04
N SER A 51 -17.06 -16.07 26.33
CA SER A 51 -15.68 -16.16 26.83
C SER A 51 -15.01 -17.49 26.42
N ARG A 52 -15.77 -18.61 26.41
CA ARG A 52 -15.31 -19.93 25.95
C ARG A 52 -15.21 -20.01 24.42
N ALA A 53 -16.17 -19.49 23.68
CA ALA A 53 -16.15 -19.49 22.22
C ALA A 53 -14.95 -18.69 21.65
N ALA A 54 -14.48 -17.70 22.40
CA ALA A 54 -13.29 -16.93 22.07
C ALA A 54 -11.96 -17.65 22.40
N ASP A 55 -12.00 -18.81 23.07
CA ASP A 55 -10.81 -19.64 23.30
C ASP A 55 -10.28 -20.21 21.97
N HIS A 56 -8.96 -20.35 21.88
CA HIS A 56 -8.23 -20.86 20.71
C HIS A 56 -8.50 -20.12 19.37
N GLY A 57 -9.20 -18.99 19.39
CA GLY A 57 -9.52 -18.21 18.19
C GLY A 57 -10.68 -18.77 17.36
N VAL A 58 -11.41 -19.79 17.84
CA VAL A 58 -12.48 -20.47 17.08
C VAL A 58 -13.53 -19.50 16.55
N LEU A 59 -14.05 -18.61 17.41
CA LEU A 59 -15.00 -17.57 17.03
C LEU A 59 -14.50 -16.72 15.85
N TRP A 60 -13.23 -16.33 15.87
CA TRP A 60 -12.65 -15.42 14.89
C TRP A 60 -12.33 -16.11 13.57
N PHE A 61 -11.88 -17.37 13.60
CA PHE A 61 -11.70 -18.16 12.38
C PHE A 61 -13.05 -18.51 11.74
N GLY A 62 -14.08 -18.78 12.53
CA GLY A 62 -15.46 -18.93 12.03
C GLY A 62 -15.97 -17.66 11.35
N LEU A 63 -15.73 -16.49 11.96
CA LEU A 63 -16.04 -15.20 11.34
C LEU A 63 -15.22 -14.95 10.05
N GLY A 64 -13.95 -15.36 10.04
CA GLY A 64 -13.11 -15.35 8.84
C GLY A 64 -13.68 -16.22 7.72
N ALA A 65 -14.15 -17.43 8.04
CA ALA A 65 -14.82 -18.31 7.08
C ALA A 65 -16.11 -17.70 6.54
N MET A 66 -16.93 -17.08 7.39
CA MET A 66 -18.13 -16.36 6.92
C MET A 66 -17.77 -15.20 5.97
N LEU A 67 -16.71 -14.46 6.26
CA LEU A 67 -16.22 -13.42 5.35
C LEU A 67 -15.73 -14.02 4.02
N LEU A 68 -15.04 -15.16 4.04
CA LEU A 68 -14.67 -15.88 2.81
C LEU A 68 -15.89 -16.25 1.97
N LEU A 69 -16.91 -16.85 2.60
CA LEU A 69 -18.17 -17.22 1.93
C LEU A 69 -18.94 -16.01 1.40
N ALA A 70 -18.82 -14.86 2.06
CA ALA A 70 -19.41 -13.59 1.62
C ALA A 70 -18.59 -12.87 0.53
N GLY A 71 -17.61 -13.54 -0.08
CA GLY A 71 -16.77 -12.94 -1.14
C GLY A 71 -15.76 -11.90 -0.63
N ARG A 72 -15.39 -11.97 0.65
CA ARG A 72 -14.48 -11.02 1.33
C ARG A 72 -13.18 -11.69 1.80
N PRO A 73 -12.39 -12.30 0.89
CA PRO A 73 -11.22 -13.09 1.26
C PRO A 73 -10.08 -12.26 1.87
N ARG A 74 -9.96 -10.98 1.51
CA ARG A 74 -8.90 -10.10 2.04
C ARG A 74 -9.21 -9.64 3.45
N GLU A 75 -10.46 -9.28 3.73
CA GLU A 75 -10.93 -8.99 5.09
C GLU A 75 -10.66 -10.19 6.01
N ALA A 76 -11.03 -11.39 5.55
CA ALA A 76 -10.79 -12.63 6.28
C ALA A 76 -9.29 -12.88 6.53
N ALA A 77 -8.47 -12.85 5.48
CA ALA A 77 -7.04 -13.10 5.57
C ALA A 77 -6.34 -12.08 6.47
N ARG A 78 -6.66 -10.79 6.33
CA ARG A 78 -6.05 -9.71 7.13
C ARG A 78 -6.49 -9.77 8.58
N GLY A 79 -7.77 -10.04 8.85
CA GLY A 79 -8.29 -10.25 10.20
C GLY A 79 -7.59 -11.43 10.88
N ALA A 80 -7.51 -12.58 10.20
CA ALA A 80 -6.86 -13.79 10.71
C ALA A 80 -5.35 -13.60 10.95
N ALA A 81 -4.63 -12.99 10.01
CA ALA A 81 -3.20 -12.70 10.16
C ALA A 81 -2.93 -11.75 11.33
N SER A 82 -3.71 -10.68 11.45
CA SER A 82 -3.60 -9.71 12.56
C SER A 82 -3.85 -10.39 13.90
N LEU A 83 -4.86 -11.24 13.99
CA LEU A 83 -5.15 -12.06 15.16
C LEU A 83 -3.99 -12.97 15.51
N ALA A 84 -3.44 -13.72 14.54
CA ALA A 84 -2.37 -14.68 14.78
C ALA A 84 -1.12 -13.98 15.35
N VAL A 85 -0.72 -12.86 14.74
CA VAL A 85 0.43 -12.06 15.20
C VAL A 85 0.15 -11.46 16.59
N ALA A 86 -1.03 -10.90 16.83
CA ALA A 86 -1.37 -10.32 18.13
C ALA A 86 -1.43 -11.37 19.24
N SER A 87 -1.96 -12.56 18.95
CA SER A 87 -2.00 -13.69 19.87
C SER A 87 -0.58 -14.18 20.22
N ALA A 88 0.29 -14.32 19.22
CA ALA A 88 1.69 -14.69 19.43
C ALA A 88 2.42 -13.63 20.26
N ALA A 89 2.29 -12.35 19.90
CA ALA A 89 2.90 -11.24 20.63
C ALA A 89 2.41 -11.17 22.09
N ALA A 90 1.11 -11.33 22.34
CA ALA A 90 0.55 -11.31 23.69
C ALA A 90 1.03 -12.50 24.52
N ASN A 91 0.98 -13.72 23.98
CA ASN A 91 1.21 -14.94 24.74
C ASN A 91 2.69 -15.31 24.90
N LEU A 92 3.49 -15.13 23.85
CA LEU A 92 4.91 -15.51 23.84
C LEU A 92 5.80 -14.42 24.43
N VAL A 93 5.46 -13.14 24.19
CA VAL A 93 6.32 -12.01 24.58
C VAL A 93 5.68 -11.23 25.74
N GLY A 94 4.47 -10.70 25.54
CA GLY A 94 3.83 -9.80 26.51
C GLY A 94 3.67 -10.42 27.90
N LYS A 95 3.16 -11.65 27.97
CA LYS A 95 3.00 -12.37 29.24
C LYS A 95 4.32 -12.68 29.95
N GLN A 96 5.42 -12.84 29.21
CA GLN A 96 6.73 -13.11 29.80
C GLN A 96 7.40 -11.84 30.32
N LEU A 97 7.25 -10.72 29.59
CA LEU A 97 7.90 -9.45 29.94
C LEU A 97 7.22 -8.70 31.09
N PHE A 98 5.89 -8.71 31.13
CA PHE A 98 5.11 -7.86 32.03
C PHE A 98 4.48 -8.60 33.21
N GLY A 99 4.18 -9.91 33.05
CA GLY A 99 3.63 -10.72 34.13
C GLY A 99 2.26 -10.24 34.65
N GLY A 100 1.90 -10.62 35.88
CA GLY A 100 0.74 -10.04 36.57
C GLY A 100 -0.19 -11.04 37.27
N VAL A 101 -0.62 -10.65 38.46
CA VAL A 101 -1.59 -11.39 39.28
C VAL A 101 -3.01 -11.13 38.76
N ARG A 102 -3.80 -12.21 38.62
CA ARG A 102 -5.22 -12.15 38.20
C ARG A 102 -6.12 -11.66 39.34
N PRO A 103 -7.35 -11.19 39.05
CA PRO A 103 -8.34 -10.97 40.09
C PRO A 103 -8.61 -12.25 40.90
N LEU A 104 -8.91 -12.11 42.18
CA LEU A 104 -9.19 -13.26 43.04
C LEU A 104 -10.55 -13.84 42.68
N VAL A 105 -10.59 -15.15 42.43
CA VAL A 105 -11.81 -15.88 42.04
C VAL A 105 -12.88 -15.82 43.12
N VAL A 106 -12.48 -15.68 44.39
CA VAL A 106 -13.41 -15.56 45.53
C VAL A 106 -14.31 -14.33 45.42
N ASP A 107 -13.84 -13.26 44.79
CA ASP A 107 -14.58 -12.01 44.60
C ASP A 107 -15.58 -12.07 43.43
N VAL A 108 -15.59 -13.17 42.66
CA VAL A 108 -16.45 -13.35 41.48
C VAL A 108 -17.67 -14.20 41.84
N PRO A 109 -18.90 -13.77 41.50
CA PRO A 109 -20.11 -14.59 41.71
C PRO A 109 -20.01 -15.98 41.06
N VAL A 110 -20.52 -17.02 41.73
CA VAL A 110 -20.37 -18.43 41.31
C VAL A 110 -20.81 -18.65 39.86
N GLY A 111 -21.96 -18.10 39.46
CA GLY A 111 -22.51 -18.24 38.09
C GLY A 111 -21.67 -17.57 36.99
N ARG A 112 -20.65 -16.78 37.33
CA ARG A 112 -19.74 -16.12 36.37
C ARG A 112 -18.37 -16.77 36.30
N ARG A 113 -18.07 -17.73 37.18
CA ARG A 113 -16.75 -18.38 37.25
C ARG A 113 -16.56 -19.34 36.07
N LEU A 114 -15.36 -19.34 35.50
CA LEU A 114 -14.97 -20.37 34.53
C LEU A 114 -14.68 -21.69 35.26
N ALA A 115 -14.95 -22.82 34.60
CA ALA A 115 -14.66 -24.15 35.13
C ALA A 115 -13.14 -24.37 35.32
N THR A 116 -12.33 -23.78 34.44
CA THR A 116 -10.87 -23.83 34.52
C THR A 116 -10.30 -22.42 34.65
N VAL A 117 -9.61 -22.15 35.75
CA VAL A 117 -8.97 -20.87 36.01
C VAL A 117 -7.59 -20.86 35.34
N PRO A 118 -7.29 -19.91 34.44
CA PRO A 118 -6.00 -19.89 33.75
C PRO A 118 -4.85 -19.60 34.72
N THR A 119 -3.80 -20.43 34.68
CA THR A 119 -2.59 -20.28 35.52
C THR A 119 -1.53 -19.36 34.91
N SER A 120 -1.70 -18.97 33.64
CA SER A 120 -0.77 -18.05 32.96
C SER A 120 -0.87 -16.62 33.52
N PRO A 121 0.16 -15.78 33.35
CA PRO A 121 0.12 -14.36 33.69
C PRO A 121 -1.09 -13.63 33.10
N SER A 122 -1.57 -12.59 33.81
CA SER A 122 -2.78 -11.84 33.46
C SER A 122 -2.59 -10.81 32.35
N PHE A 123 -1.43 -10.16 32.27
CA PHE A 123 -1.19 -9.06 31.33
C PHE A 123 -0.29 -9.48 30.15
N PRO A 124 -0.57 -9.02 28.92
CA PRO A 124 -1.84 -8.44 28.46
C PRO A 124 -2.90 -9.54 28.26
N SER A 125 -4.18 -9.15 28.14
CA SER A 125 -5.25 -10.09 27.79
C SER A 125 -5.13 -10.55 26.33
N GLY A 126 -4.85 -11.84 26.11
CA GLY A 126 -4.73 -12.44 24.78
C GLY A 126 -6.03 -12.44 23.98
N HIS A 127 -7.17 -12.68 24.63
CA HIS A 127 -8.49 -12.61 23.99
C HIS A 127 -8.83 -11.20 23.53
N ALA A 128 -8.58 -10.19 24.38
CA ALA A 128 -8.81 -8.79 24.00
C ALA A 128 -7.87 -8.35 22.86
N ALA A 129 -6.60 -8.79 22.88
CA ALA A 129 -5.65 -8.54 21.80
C ALA A 129 -6.09 -9.16 20.48
N SER A 130 -6.49 -10.44 20.51
CA SER A 130 -6.94 -11.17 19.32
C SER A 130 -8.22 -10.56 18.73
N ALA A 131 -9.19 -10.22 19.58
CA ALA A 131 -10.45 -9.60 19.19
C ALA A 131 -10.25 -8.22 18.55
N ALA A 132 -9.46 -7.36 19.20
CA ALA A 132 -9.15 -6.03 18.67
C ALA A 132 -8.33 -6.11 17.37
N ALA A 133 -7.36 -7.03 17.29
CA ALA A 133 -6.55 -7.21 16.09
C ALA A 133 -7.37 -7.71 14.89
N PHE A 134 -8.29 -8.65 15.11
CA PHE A 134 -9.17 -9.12 14.04
C PHE A 134 -10.10 -8.01 13.55
N ALA A 135 -10.82 -7.35 14.46
CA ALA A 135 -11.74 -6.27 14.12
C ALA A 135 -11.04 -5.08 13.44
N ALA A 136 -9.89 -4.66 13.95
CA ALA A 136 -9.08 -3.61 13.35
C ALA A 136 -8.49 -4.04 12.00
N GLY A 137 -8.05 -5.30 11.87
CA GLY A 137 -7.58 -5.88 10.62
C GLY A 137 -8.65 -5.86 9.54
N VAL A 138 -9.88 -6.27 9.87
CA VAL A 138 -11.03 -6.18 8.96
C VAL A 138 -11.37 -4.72 8.64
N ALA A 139 -11.37 -3.82 9.64
CA ALA A 139 -11.67 -2.41 9.45
C ALA A 139 -10.69 -1.69 8.50
N LEU A 140 -9.44 -2.16 8.44
CA LEU A 140 -8.44 -1.62 7.52
C LEU A 140 -8.78 -1.90 6.06
N GLU A 141 -9.39 -3.03 5.74
CA GLU A 141 -9.90 -3.34 4.39
C GLU A 141 -11.29 -2.74 4.16
N SER A 142 -12.20 -2.91 5.13
CA SER A 142 -13.58 -2.45 5.05
C SER A 142 -14.04 -1.83 6.38
N PRO A 143 -14.06 -0.49 6.50
CA PRO A 143 -14.45 0.19 7.73
C PRO A 143 -15.87 -0.17 8.19
N ARG A 144 -16.81 -0.36 7.26
CA ARG A 144 -18.20 -0.72 7.58
C ARG A 144 -18.29 -2.13 8.20
N VAL A 145 -17.60 -3.11 7.62
CA VAL A 145 -17.56 -4.47 8.19
C VAL A 145 -16.81 -4.47 9.51
N GLY A 146 -15.68 -3.76 9.59
CA GLY A 146 -14.96 -3.62 10.86
C GLY A 146 -15.82 -3.01 11.97
N LEU A 147 -16.63 -1.99 11.64
CA LEU A 147 -17.60 -1.41 12.57
C LEU A 147 -18.67 -2.42 12.98
N ALA A 148 -19.14 -3.26 12.06
CA ALA A 148 -20.09 -4.34 12.36
C ALA A 148 -19.49 -5.44 13.27
N VAL A 149 -18.18 -5.71 13.16
CA VAL A 149 -17.47 -6.69 13.98
C VAL A 149 -17.05 -6.12 15.35
N ALA A 150 -16.87 -4.81 15.46
CA ALA A 150 -16.38 -4.15 16.69
C ALA A 150 -17.24 -4.42 17.95
N PRO A 151 -18.59 -4.43 17.90
CA PRO A 151 -19.41 -4.79 19.06
C PRO A 151 -19.12 -6.20 19.60
N LEU A 152 -18.91 -7.18 18.71
CA LEU A 152 -18.56 -8.54 19.12
C LEU A 152 -17.17 -8.57 19.79
N ALA A 153 -16.19 -7.84 19.24
CA ALA A 153 -14.87 -7.72 19.85
C ALA A 153 -14.93 -7.06 21.24
N ALA A 154 -15.74 -6.01 21.40
CA ALA A 154 -15.97 -5.36 22.68
C ALA A 154 -16.67 -6.29 23.68
N ALA A 155 -17.65 -7.08 23.22
CA ALA A 155 -18.34 -8.07 24.06
C ALA A 155 -17.39 -9.18 24.55
N VAL A 156 -16.50 -9.68 23.68
CA VAL A 156 -15.45 -10.64 24.06
C VAL A 156 -14.46 -10.03 25.05
N ALA A 157 -14.05 -8.78 24.85
CA ALA A 157 -13.18 -8.07 25.78
C ALA A 157 -13.86 -7.87 27.15
N PHE A 158 -15.13 -7.49 27.15
CA PHE A 158 -15.93 -7.32 28.36
C PHE A 158 -16.17 -8.64 29.11
N SER A 159 -16.42 -9.74 28.39
CA SER A 159 -16.64 -11.05 29.01
C SER A 159 -15.47 -11.48 29.88
N ARG A 160 -14.23 -11.09 29.54
CA ARG A 160 -13.02 -11.36 30.36
C ARG A 160 -13.00 -10.63 31.70
N LEU A 161 -13.58 -9.42 31.75
CA LEU A 161 -13.81 -8.70 33.00
C LEU A 161 -14.94 -9.35 33.80
N HIS A 162 -16.02 -9.73 33.10
CA HIS A 162 -17.23 -10.31 33.70
C HIS A 162 -16.97 -11.64 34.41
N VAL A 163 -16.17 -12.52 33.80
CA VAL A 163 -15.76 -13.79 34.42
C VAL A 163 -14.61 -13.64 35.42
N GLY A 164 -14.11 -12.40 35.61
CA GLY A 164 -13.12 -12.05 36.62
C GLY A 164 -11.72 -12.63 36.40
N VAL A 165 -11.34 -12.97 35.16
CA VAL A 165 -10.02 -13.54 34.86
C VAL A 165 -8.96 -12.50 34.47
N HIS A 166 -9.38 -11.25 34.22
CA HIS A 166 -8.52 -10.13 33.85
C HIS A 166 -8.96 -8.82 34.52
N TRP A 167 -7.99 -7.95 34.78
CA TRP A 167 -8.25 -6.57 35.19
C TRP A 167 -8.61 -5.69 33.98
N LEU A 168 -9.21 -4.52 34.23
CA LEU A 168 -9.54 -3.55 33.17
C LEU A 168 -8.29 -3.15 32.38
N SER A 169 -7.18 -2.90 33.06
CA SER A 169 -5.89 -2.60 32.43
C SER A 169 -5.34 -3.74 31.56
N ASP A 170 -5.59 -5.01 31.92
CA ASP A 170 -5.18 -6.16 31.09
C ASP A 170 -5.94 -6.19 29.76
N VAL A 171 -7.23 -5.86 29.81
CA VAL A 171 -8.10 -5.82 28.64
C VAL A 171 -7.78 -4.61 27.74
N LEU A 172 -7.61 -3.43 28.32
CA LEU A 172 -7.20 -2.23 27.58
C LEU A 172 -5.81 -2.39 26.96
N GLY A 173 -4.84 -2.96 27.70
CA GLY A 173 -3.50 -3.25 27.18
C GLY A 173 -3.52 -4.30 26.07
N GLY A 174 -4.35 -5.33 26.20
CA GLY A 174 -4.57 -6.31 25.13
C GLY A 174 -5.17 -5.64 23.88
N ALA A 175 -6.25 -4.89 24.03
CA ALA A 175 -6.90 -4.20 22.91
C ALA A 175 -5.95 -3.22 22.19
N ALA A 176 -5.16 -2.45 22.95
CA ALA A 176 -4.15 -1.54 22.40
C ALA A 176 -3.05 -2.30 21.62
N LEU A 177 -2.55 -3.42 22.16
CA LEU A 177 -1.60 -4.28 21.48
C LEU A 177 -2.18 -4.82 20.17
N GLY A 178 -3.42 -5.32 20.19
CA GLY A 178 -4.10 -5.84 19.01
C GLY A 178 -4.29 -4.78 17.91
N ALA A 179 -4.76 -3.59 18.29
CA ALA A 179 -4.91 -2.46 17.36
C ALA A 179 -3.55 -2.00 16.81
N ALA A 180 -2.50 -1.98 17.63
CA ALA A 180 -1.14 -1.67 17.19
C ALA A 180 -0.63 -2.69 16.18
N VAL A 181 -0.79 -3.99 16.43
CA VAL A 181 -0.41 -5.07 15.49
C VAL A 181 -1.13 -4.91 14.15
N ALA A 182 -2.43 -4.67 14.15
CA ALA A 182 -3.18 -4.42 12.91
C ALA A 182 -2.68 -3.16 12.18
N GLY A 183 -2.42 -2.08 12.93
CA GLY A 183 -1.87 -0.82 12.40
C GLY A 183 -0.46 -0.97 11.81
N LEU A 184 0.42 -1.72 12.46
CA LEU A 184 1.75 -2.08 11.94
C LEU A 184 1.62 -2.97 10.69
N GLY A 185 0.68 -3.90 10.68
CA GLY A 185 0.34 -4.70 9.51
C GLY A 185 -0.09 -3.87 8.29
N ARG A 186 -0.63 -2.66 8.49
CA ARG A 186 -0.89 -1.67 7.41
C ARG A 186 0.35 -1.20 6.68
N VAL A 187 1.47 -1.12 7.37
CA VAL A 187 2.74 -0.71 6.76
C VAL A 187 3.28 -1.81 5.85
N LEU A 188 3.15 -3.07 6.28
CA LEU A 188 3.67 -4.23 5.53
C LEU A 188 2.73 -4.69 4.40
N VAL A 189 1.42 -4.61 4.64
CA VAL A 189 0.38 -4.96 3.66
C VAL A 189 -0.55 -3.76 3.51
N PRO A 190 -0.35 -2.93 2.46
CA PRO A 190 -1.24 -1.80 2.19
C PRO A 190 -2.69 -2.30 2.03
N ALA A 191 -3.63 -1.63 2.69
CA ALA A 191 -5.05 -1.89 2.46
C ALA A 191 -5.42 -1.57 0.99
N ARG A 192 -6.53 -2.12 0.49
CA ARG A 192 -7.07 -1.74 -0.82
C ARG A 192 -7.01 -0.22 -0.99
N PRO A 193 -6.39 0.31 -2.08
CA PRO A 193 -6.47 1.72 -2.37
C PRO A 193 -7.96 2.07 -2.42
N ARG A 194 -8.42 3.00 -1.59
CA ARG A 194 -9.72 3.63 -1.83
C ARG A 194 -9.58 4.34 -3.17
N HIS A 195 -10.46 4.05 -4.12
CA HIS A 195 -10.54 4.82 -5.36
C HIS A 195 -10.69 6.28 -4.96
N VAL A 196 -9.70 7.09 -5.28
CA VAL A 196 -9.89 8.55 -5.27
C VAL A 196 -10.47 8.83 -6.65
N PRO A 197 -11.71 9.35 -6.74
CA PRO A 197 -12.35 9.64 -8.02
C PRO A 197 -11.45 10.47 -8.93
N VAL A 198 -11.57 10.27 -10.24
CA VAL A 198 -10.79 11.03 -11.22
C VAL A 198 -11.15 12.52 -11.15
N ALA A 199 -12.40 12.88 -10.85
CA ALA A 199 -12.86 14.25 -10.55
C ALA A 199 -12.02 14.94 -9.47
N GLU A 200 -11.61 14.21 -8.45
CA GLU A 200 -10.83 14.82 -7.36
C GLU A 200 -9.39 15.09 -7.80
N ARG A 201 -8.93 14.41 -8.86
CA ARG A 201 -7.58 14.50 -9.40
C ARG A 201 -7.49 15.42 -10.62
N ALA A 202 -8.44 15.38 -11.53
CA ALA A 202 -8.47 16.27 -12.69
C ALA A 202 -9.23 17.55 -12.33
N SER A 203 -8.60 18.70 -12.55
CA SER A 203 -9.23 20.00 -12.32
C SER A 203 -10.18 20.36 -13.46
N ARG A 204 -9.90 19.88 -14.67
CA ARG A 204 -10.71 20.06 -15.87
C ARG A 204 -11.81 19.00 -15.97
N PRO A 205 -12.99 19.36 -16.51
CA PRO A 205 -14.01 18.37 -16.85
C PRO A 205 -13.52 17.45 -17.98
N PRO A 206 -14.24 16.34 -18.23
CA PRO A 206 -14.03 15.54 -19.44
C PRO A 206 -14.08 16.41 -20.70
N VAL A 207 -13.25 16.06 -21.67
CA VAL A 207 -13.23 16.72 -22.98
C VAL A 207 -14.55 16.45 -23.69
N ASP A 208 -14.96 15.18 -23.69
CA ASP A 208 -16.24 14.72 -24.21
C ASP A 208 -16.60 13.34 -23.65
N VAL A 209 -17.76 12.83 -24.09
CA VAL A 209 -18.23 11.47 -23.83
C VAL A 209 -18.47 10.81 -25.19
N ARG A 210 -17.56 9.91 -25.58
CA ARG A 210 -17.63 9.12 -26.82
C ARG A 210 -17.50 7.63 -26.49
N PRO A 211 -18.63 6.93 -26.30
CA PRO A 211 -18.64 5.47 -26.10
C PRO A 211 -17.97 4.74 -27.27
N LEU A 212 -17.24 3.67 -26.99
CA LEU A 212 -16.61 2.85 -28.04
C LEU A 212 -17.57 1.99 -28.86
N GLY A 213 -18.85 1.90 -28.49
CA GLY A 213 -19.83 1.07 -29.19
C GLY A 213 -19.45 -0.41 -29.15
N ASP A 214 -19.38 -1.04 -30.33
CA ASP A 214 -18.92 -2.42 -30.52
C ASP A 214 -17.39 -2.56 -30.63
N GLY A 215 -16.65 -1.45 -30.63
CA GLY A 215 -15.19 -1.42 -30.68
C GLY A 215 -14.56 -1.38 -32.07
N ALA A 216 -15.30 -1.09 -33.16
CA ALA A 216 -14.72 -1.07 -34.51
C ALA A 216 -13.47 -0.17 -34.66
N GLY A 217 -13.39 0.93 -33.90
CA GLY A 217 -12.24 1.85 -33.88
C GLY A 217 -11.13 1.50 -32.88
N LEU A 218 -11.26 0.38 -32.16
CA LEU A 218 -10.36 -0.04 -31.08
C LEU A 218 -9.33 -1.06 -31.60
N LEU A 219 -8.05 -0.74 -31.44
CA LEU A 219 -6.94 -1.70 -31.48
C LEU A 219 -6.48 -1.97 -30.06
N VAL A 220 -6.49 -3.21 -29.59
CA VAL A 220 -5.90 -3.61 -28.32
C VAL A 220 -4.63 -4.41 -28.56
N VAL A 221 -3.50 -3.94 -28.03
CA VAL A 221 -2.25 -4.70 -28.02
C VAL A 221 -2.04 -5.35 -26.66
N LEU A 222 -1.91 -6.67 -26.66
CA LEU A 222 -1.67 -7.49 -25.49
C LEU A 222 -0.18 -7.82 -25.40
N ASN A 223 0.49 -7.37 -24.34
CA ASN A 223 1.85 -7.77 -24.05
C ASN A 223 1.84 -8.92 -23.01
N PRO A 224 1.96 -10.20 -23.43
CA PRO A 224 1.96 -11.33 -22.50
C PRO A 224 3.20 -11.37 -21.59
N GLY A 225 4.31 -10.74 -22.01
CA GLY A 225 5.53 -10.62 -21.22
C GLY A 225 5.43 -9.61 -20.07
N ALA A 226 4.46 -8.70 -20.13
CA ALA A 226 4.26 -7.62 -19.17
C ALA A 226 3.51 -8.10 -17.91
N GLY A 227 4.15 -8.98 -17.13
CA GLY A 227 3.61 -9.50 -15.88
C GLY A 227 3.94 -10.97 -15.69
N ARG A 228 5.01 -11.26 -14.95
CA ARG A 228 5.52 -12.64 -14.73
C ARG A 228 4.66 -13.46 -13.73
N ASP A 229 3.36 -13.21 -13.67
CA ASP A 229 2.40 -14.01 -12.92
C ASP A 229 1.70 -14.97 -13.90
N SER A 230 2.15 -16.22 -13.93
CA SER A 230 1.63 -17.31 -14.78
C SER A 230 0.19 -17.77 -14.45
N HIS A 231 -0.58 -16.98 -13.69
CA HIS A 231 -1.92 -17.31 -13.20
C HIS A 231 -2.97 -16.24 -13.50
N ARG A 232 -2.68 -15.26 -14.37
CA ARG A 232 -3.69 -14.27 -14.78
C ARG A 232 -4.54 -14.83 -15.92
N PRO A 233 -5.88 -14.76 -15.81
CA PRO A 233 -6.75 -15.16 -16.91
C PRO A 233 -6.47 -14.28 -18.13
N ASP A 234 -6.55 -14.88 -19.31
CA ASP A 234 -6.39 -14.18 -20.58
C ASP A 234 -7.46 -13.08 -20.71
N PRO A 235 -7.09 -11.81 -20.92
CA PRO A 235 -8.07 -10.72 -21.00
C PRO A 235 -8.82 -10.67 -22.34
N GLU A 236 -8.31 -11.34 -23.38
CA GLU A 236 -8.85 -11.29 -24.74
C GLU A 236 -10.35 -11.66 -24.83
N PRO A 237 -10.84 -12.75 -24.22
CA PRO A 237 -12.26 -13.09 -24.26
C PRO A 237 -13.15 -12.02 -23.64
N MET A 238 -12.70 -11.36 -22.56
CA MET A 238 -13.46 -10.29 -21.91
C MET A 238 -13.51 -9.03 -22.78
N ILE A 239 -12.41 -8.70 -23.44
CA ILE A 239 -12.34 -7.57 -24.37
C ILE A 239 -13.31 -7.80 -25.53
N LEU A 240 -13.23 -8.96 -26.19
CA LEU A 240 -14.08 -9.30 -27.34
C LEU A 240 -15.55 -9.47 -26.95
N GLN A 241 -15.84 -9.94 -25.74
CA GLN A 241 -17.20 -9.97 -25.22
C GLN A 241 -17.77 -8.55 -25.08
N ARG A 242 -16.96 -7.59 -24.61
CA ARG A 242 -17.40 -6.20 -24.44
C ARG A 242 -17.46 -5.42 -25.75
N PHE A 243 -16.50 -5.69 -26.63
CA PHE A 243 -16.24 -4.99 -27.88
C PHE A 243 -16.00 -6.00 -29.02
N PRO A 244 -17.07 -6.57 -29.60
CA PRO A 244 -16.98 -7.65 -30.59
C PRO A 244 -16.25 -7.29 -31.88
N ALA A 245 -16.19 -6.01 -32.24
CA ALA A 245 -15.51 -5.50 -33.43
C ALA A 245 -14.09 -4.99 -33.15
N ALA A 246 -13.59 -5.10 -31.92
CA ALA A 246 -12.23 -4.69 -31.58
C ALA A 246 -11.19 -5.58 -32.25
N ARG A 247 -10.11 -4.96 -32.74
CA ARG A 247 -8.92 -5.68 -33.20
C ARG A 247 -8.03 -5.95 -32.00
N VAL A 248 -7.77 -7.22 -31.70
CA VAL A 248 -6.86 -7.60 -30.62
C VAL A 248 -5.61 -8.22 -31.23
N HIS A 249 -4.44 -7.66 -30.91
CA HIS A 249 -3.14 -8.17 -31.34
C HIS A 249 -2.33 -8.60 -30.13
N ARG A 250 -1.86 -9.85 -30.12
CA ARG A 250 -0.99 -10.37 -29.07
C ARG A 250 0.45 -10.30 -29.54
N LEU A 251 1.28 -9.55 -28.83
CA LEU A 251 2.69 -9.42 -29.18
C LEU A 251 3.39 -10.77 -29.10
N ALA A 252 4.05 -11.13 -30.20
CA ALA A 252 4.99 -12.25 -30.24
C ALA A 252 6.32 -11.87 -29.57
N ASP A 253 7.13 -12.87 -29.24
CA ASP A 253 8.46 -12.65 -28.67
C ASP A 253 9.32 -11.84 -29.65
N GLY A 254 9.79 -10.67 -29.21
CA GLY A 254 10.62 -9.76 -30.01
C GLY A 254 9.84 -8.89 -31.01
N GLU A 255 8.52 -8.98 -31.06
CA GLU A 255 7.69 -8.08 -31.86
C GLU A 255 7.57 -6.71 -31.16
N ASP A 256 7.76 -5.63 -31.92
CA ASP A 256 7.63 -4.27 -31.42
C ASP A 256 6.16 -3.81 -31.45
N LEU A 257 5.73 -3.20 -30.33
CA LEU A 257 4.40 -2.59 -30.21
C LEU A 257 4.23 -1.45 -31.23
N ALA A 258 5.29 -0.69 -31.53
CA ALA A 258 5.26 0.40 -32.50
C ALA A 258 4.90 -0.11 -33.90
N ASP A 259 5.56 -1.18 -34.36
CA ASP A 259 5.33 -1.76 -35.69
C ASP A 259 3.88 -2.21 -35.89
N VAL A 260 3.29 -2.83 -34.86
CA VAL A 260 1.89 -3.26 -34.86
C VAL A 260 0.94 -2.06 -34.99
N VAL A 261 1.20 -1.00 -34.22
CA VAL A 261 0.36 0.21 -34.23
C VAL A 261 0.47 0.92 -35.58
N HIS A 262 1.68 1.16 -36.09
CA HIS A 262 1.88 1.82 -37.38
C HIS A 262 1.28 1.01 -38.53
N SER A 263 1.43 -0.31 -38.53
CA SER A 263 0.81 -1.19 -39.52
C SER A 263 -0.72 -1.11 -39.49
N ALA A 264 -1.33 -1.11 -38.30
CA ALA A 264 -2.78 -0.98 -38.16
C ALA A 264 -3.32 0.40 -38.56
N ARG A 265 -2.51 1.46 -38.36
CA ARG A 265 -2.82 2.84 -38.75
C ARG A 265 -2.68 3.08 -40.26
N ALA A 266 -1.82 2.32 -40.94
CA ALA A 266 -1.64 2.40 -42.39
C ALA A 266 -2.74 1.67 -43.19
N GLY A 267 -3.58 0.85 -42.54
CA GLY A 267 -4.64 0.09 -43.20
C GLY A 267 -5.91 0.90 -43.52
N ASP A 268 -6.85 0.28 -44.25
CA ASP A 268 -8.08 0.93 -44.76
C ASP A 268 -9.05 1.43 -43.67
N ALA A 269 -8.97 0.86 -42.48
CA ALA A 269 -9.77 1.23 -41.31
C ALA A 269 -8.83 1.55 -40.12
N PRO A 270 -8.20 2.74 -40.11
CA PRO A 270 -7.22 3.07 -39.10
C PRO A 270 -7.88 3.21 -37.72
N PRO A 271 -7.33 2.61 -36.65
CA PRO A 271 -7.90 2.70 -35.31
C PRO A 271 -7.84 4.14 -34.79
N GLU A 272 -8.87 4.57 -34.05
CA GLU A 272 -8.89 5.86 -33.33
C GLU A 272 -8.45 5.70 -31.88
N VAL A 273 -8.52 4.47 -31.34
CA VAL A 273 -8.24 4.15 -29.95
C VAL A 273 -7.24 3.03 -29.84
N LEU A 274 -6.20 3.25 -29.03
CA LEU A 274 -5.18 2.27 -28.72
C LEU A 274 -5.39 1.75 -27.29
N GLY A 275 -5.84 0.51 -27.17
CA GLY A 275 -5.84 -0.26 -25.94
C GLY A 275 -4.49 -0.91 -25.70
N VAL A 276 -3.92 -0.77 -24.51
CA VAL A 276 -2.65 -1.40 -24.16
C VAL A 276 -2.78 -2.19 -22.87
N TYR A 277 -2.56 -3.50 -22.97
CA TYR A 277 -2.51 -4.40 -21.83
C TYR A 277 -1.06 -4.73 -21.46
N GLY A 278 -0.66 -4.29 -20.27
CA GLY A 278 0.68 -4.55 -19.75
C GLY A 278 0.98 -3.83 -18.44
N GLY A 279 2.26 -3.73 -18.10
CA GLY A 279 2.76 -2.97 -16.95
C GLY A 279 3.09 -1.52 -17.31
N ASP A 280 3.70 -0.79 -16.37
CA ASP A 280 3.96 0.65 -16.53
C ASP A 280 4.85 0.98 -17.76
N GLY A 281 5.87 0.17 -18.07
CA GLY A 281 6.69 0.33 -19.28
C GLY A 281 5.91 0.19 -20.58
N THR A 282 5.13 -0.90 -20.72
CA THR A 282 4.24 -1.10 -21.88
C THR A 282 3.22 0.03 -22.01
N MET A 283 2.67 0.52 -20.90
CA MET A 283 1.77 1.67 -20.89
C MET A 283 2.47 2.95 -21.37
N SER A 284 3.75 3.15 -21.01
CA SER A 284 4.55 4.30 -21.44
C SER A 284 4.78 4.30 -22.95
N VAL A 285 5.18 3.17 -23.52
CA VAL A 285 5.33 2.99 -24.98
C VAL A 285 4.00 3.22 -25.69
N GLY A 286 2.93 2.61 -25.17
CA GLY A 286 1.57 2.80 -25.67
C GLY A 286 1.12 4.27 -25.67
N ALA A 287 1.45 5.00 -24.61
CA ALA A 287 1.15 6.43 -24.52
C ALA A 287 1.97 7.25 -25.51
N ALA A 288 3.26 6.96 -25.68
CA ALA A 288 4.10 7.63 -26.67
C ALA A 288 3.50 7.49 -28.09
N LEU A 289 3.11 6.27 -28.47
CA LEU A 289 2.50 6.00 -29.77
C LEU A 289 1.13 6.64 -29.92
N ALA A 290 0.27 6.56 -28.89
CA ALA A 290 -1.03 7.23 -28.93
C ALA A 290 -0.90 8.74 -29.14
N ARG A 291 0.12 9.38 -28.54
CA ARG A 291 0.41 10.80 -28.76
C ARG A 291 0.89 11.08 -30.18
N ALA A 292 1.86 10.31 -30.65
CA ALA A 292 2.44 10.48 -31.99
C ALA A 292 1.38 10.30 -33.10
N GLU A 293 0.46 9.35 -32.93
CA GLU A 293 -0.58 9.00 -33.90
C GLU A 293 -1.90 9.76 -33.68
N GLY A 294 -2.01 10.60 -32.64
CA GLY A 294 -3.22 11.34 -32.31
C GLY A 294 -4.40 10.45 -31.84
N MET A 295 -4.11 9.28 -31.28
CA MET A 295 -5.11 8.32 -30.80
C MET A 295 -5.53 8.61 -29.36
N THR A 296 -6.73 8.13 -28.97
CA THR A 296 -7.09 8.03 -27.54
C THR A 296 -6.51 6.75 -26.94
N LEU A 297 -5.86 6.85 -25.79
CA LEU A 297 -5.31 5.69 -25.09
C LEU A 297 -6.35 5.07 -24.13
N LEU A 298 -6.51 3.76 -24.22
CA LEU A 298 -7.22 2.93 -23.25
C LEU A 298 -6.21 2.07 -22.48
N VAL A 299 -6.08 2.31 -21.18
CA VAL A 299 -5.11 1.58 -20.35
C VAL A 299 -5.75 0.35 -19.74
N LEU A 300 -5.21 -0.84 -20.05
CA LEU A 300 -5.66 -2.11 -19.49
C LEU A 300 -4.61 -2.62 -18.48
N PRO A 301 -4.93 -2.65 -17.17
CA PRO A 301 -3.94 -2.96 -16.14
C PRO A 301 -3.51 -4.43 -16.18
N GLY A 302 -2.32 -4.70 -16.73
CA GLY A 302 -1.72 -6.03 -16.87
C GLY A 302 -0.49 -6.30 -15.99
N GLY A 303 0.13 -5.27 -15.41
CA GLY A 303 1.33 -5.38 -14.58
C GLY A 303 1.10 -5.46 -13.06
N THR A 304 2.18 -5.40 -12.29
CA THR A 304 2.14 -5.50 -10.81
C THR A 304 1.78 -4.19 -10.13
N MET A 305 2.19 -3.07 -10.72
CA MET A 305 2.17 -1.77 -10.07
C MET A 305 1.17 -0.80 -10.71
N ASN A 306 1.11 -0.72 -12.04
CA ASN A 306 0.08 -0.05 -12.85
C ASN A 306 -0.28 1.33 -12.28
N HIS A 307 0.75 2.14 -12.02
CA HIS A 307 0.61 3.44 -11.36
C HIS A 307 -0.25 4.39 -12.17
N PHE A 308 -0.07 4.40 -13.50
CA PHE A 308 -0.83 5.28 -14.38
C PHE A 308 -2.30 4.85 -14.47
N ALA A 309 -2.58 3.56 -14.67
CA ALA A 309 -3.95 3.02 -14.68
C ALA A 309 -4.71 3.38 -13.38
N LYS A 310 -4.06 3.19 -12.22
CA LYS A 310 -4.63 3.56 -10.91
C LYS A 310 -4.88 5.06 -10.78
N ALA A 311 -4.07 5.90 -11.41
CA ALA A 311 -4.27 7.35 -11.44
C ALA A 311 -5.54 7.74 -12.22
N LEU A 312 -5.86 6.98 -13.28
CA LEU A 312 -7.09 7.09 -14.07
C LEU A 312 -8.31 6.38 -13.44
N GLY A 313 -8.15 5.81 -12.25
CA GLY A 313 -9.22 5.05 -11.57
C GLY A 313 -9.43 3.65 -12.14
N LEU A 314 -8.57 3.17 -13.03
CA LEU A 314 -8.66 1.88 -13.71
C LEU A 314 -7.84 0.84 -12.92
N VAL A 315 -8.45 0.21 -11.92
CA VAL A 315 -7.75 -0.75 -11.05
C VAL A 315 -7.78 -2.16 -11.62
N THR A 316 -8.85 -2.48 -12.34
CA THR A 316 -9.10 -3.76 -13.01
C THR A 316 -9.31 -3.56 -14.51
N ILE A 317 -9.30 -4.65 -15.27
CA ILE A 317 -9.56 -4.62 -16.71
C ILE A 317 -11.01 -4.24 -16.95
N GLU A 318 -11.92 -4.75 -16.12
CA GLU A 318 -13.34 -4.43 -16.11
C GLU A 318 -13.58 -2.94 -15.94
N ASP A 319 -12.88 -2.28 -15.01
CA ASP A 319 -12.97 -0.82 -14.85
C ASP A 319 -12.61 -0.08 -16.14
N ALA A 320 -11.57 -0.55 -16.84
CA ALA A 320 -11.12 0.04 -18.10
C ALA A 320 -12.11 -0.20 -19.25
N LEU A 321 -12.64 -1.42 -19.36
CA LEU A 321 -13.66 -1.77 -20.36
C LEU A 321 -14.96 -0.99 -20.11
N GLU A 322 -15.35 -0.82 -18.86
CA GLU A 322 -16.52 -0.03 -18.46
C GLU A 322 -16.31 1.46 -18.73
N ALA A 323 -15.11 2.00 -18.45
CA ALA A 323 -14.75 3.38 -18.78
C ALA A 323 -14.83 3.65 -20.28
N ALA A 324 -14.26 2.76 -21.10
CA ALA A 324 -14.33 2.83 -22.57
C ALA A 324 -15.77 2.71 -23.10
N ALA A 325 -16.59 1.88 -22.45
CA ALA A 325 -17.98 1.73 -22.82
C ALA A 325 -18.85 2.94 -22.48
N HIS A 326 -18.60 3.59 -21.33
CA HIS A 326 -19.26 4.85 -20.99
C HIS A 326 -18.74 5.99 -21.86
N GLY A 327 -17.44 5.96 -22.20
CA GLY A 327 -16.84 6.83 -23.18
C GLY A 327 -16.26 8.13 -22.65
N GLU A 328 -16.12 8.31 -21.33
CA GLU A 328 -15.59 9.57 -20.77
C GLU A 328 -14.10 9.72 -21.12
N ARG A 329 -13.77 10.74 -21.93
CA ARG A 329 -12.40 11.03 -22.36
C ARG A 329 -11.85 12.27 -21.71
N ARG A 330 -10.59 12.20 -21.29
CA ARG A 330 -9.86 13.29 -20.62
C ARG A 330 -8.50 13.49 -21.26
N ASP A 331 -8.10 14.75 -21.35
CA ASP A 331 -6.72 15.08 -21.65
C ASP A 331 -5.95 15.19 -20.33
N VAL A 332 -4.80 14.55 -20.27
CA VAL A 332 -3.93 14.50 -19.09
C VAL A 332 -2.51 14.93 -19.47
N ASP A 333 -1.80 15.43 -18.49
CA ASP A 333 -0.41 15.80 -18.62
C ASP A 333 0.48 14.55 -18.68
N VAL A 334 1.48 14.62 -19.54
CA VAL A 334 2.62 13.70 -19.58
C VAL A 334 3.90 14.52 -19.44
N ALA A 335 5.03 13.87 -19.24
CA ALA A 335 6.33 14.52 -19.38
C ALA A 335 7.08 13.98 -20.60
N GLU A 336 8.06 14.74 -21.06
CA GLU A 336 9.04 14.34 -22.05
C GLU A 336 10.42 14.46 -21.45
N VAL A 337 11.26 13.47 -21.69
CA VAL A 337 12.69 13.48 -21.37
C VAL A 337 13.47 13.57 -22.67
N THR A 338 14.38 14.54 -22.74
CA THR A 338 15.27 14.72 -23.89
C THR A 338 16.72 14.81 -23.40
N ALA A 339 17.62 14.07 -24.04
CA ALA A 339 19.05 14.07 -23.74
C ALA A 339 19.86 13.97 -25.04
N GLY A 340 21.02 14.63 -25.09
CA GLY A 340 22.00 14.49 -26.19
C GLY A 340 21.50 14.72 -27.62
N GLY A 341 20.34 15.36 -27.83
CA GLY A 341 19.73 15.52 -29.16
C GLY A 341 18.97 14.29 -29.66
N ALA A 342 18.80 13.25 -28.85
CA ALA A 342 17.91 12.12 -29.14
C ALA A 342 16.43 12.54 -29.10
N GLU A 343 15.59 11.68 -29.68
CA GLU A 343 14.14 11.86 -29.70
C GLU A 343 13.55 11.92 -28.27
N PRO A 344 12.52 12.75 -28.03
CA PRO A 344 11.90 12.85 -26.72
C PRO A 344 11.21 11.54 -26.30
N VAL A 345 11.56 11.04 -25.11
CA VAL A 345 10.89 9.89 -24.50
C VAL A 345 9.68 10.37 -23.70
N THR A 346 8.50 9.84 -23.99
CA THR A 346 7.28 10.13 -23.21
C THR A 346 7.34 9.40 -21.88
N VAL A 347 7.09 10.13 -20.80
CA VAL A 347 7.01 9.62 -19.43
C VAL A 347 5.64 9.90 -18.87
N LEU A 348 4.96 8.84 -18.48
CA LEU A 348 3.70 8.88 -17.78
C LEU A 348 3.93 9.24 -16.33
N ASN A 349 4.66 8.44 -15.56
CA ASN A 349 4.70 8.51 -14.09
C ASN A 349 5.82 9.39 -13.56
N THR A 350 7.05 8.94 -13.73
CA THR A 350 8.18 9.42 -12.93
C THR A 350 9.51 9.17 -13.63
N VAL A 351 10.46 10.07 -13.46
CA VAL A 351 11.87 9.93 -13.85
C VAL A 351 12.72 9.96 -12.57
N SER A 352 13.74 9.11 -12.46
CA SER A 352 14.58 9.06 -11.27
C SER A 352 16.00 8.58 -11.53
N ILE A 353 16.92 9.02 -10.65
CA ILE A 353 18.33 8.62 -10.61
C ILE A 353 18.70 8.28 -9.16
N GLY A 354 19.55 7.26 -8.96
CA GLY A 354 20.17 6.93 -7.67
C GLY A 354 19.48 5.79 -6.92
N LEU A 355 19.21 5.98 -5.61
CA LEU A 355 18.76 4.89 -4.73
C LEU A 355 17.44 4.19 -5.15
N TYR A 356 16.53 4.89 -5.83
CA TYR A 356 15.18 4.36 -6.09
C TYR A 356 15.17 3.23 -7.15
N PRO A 357 15.76 3.41 -8.35
CA PRO A 357 15.89 2.33 -9.34
C PRO A 357 16.61 1.09 -8.79
N GLU A 358 17.74 1.31 -8.10
CA GLU A 358 18.53 0.23 -7.48
C GLU A 358 17.72 -0.54 -6.43
N PHE A 359 16.88 0.17 -5.66
CA PHE A 359 15.94 -0.45 -4.71
C PHE A 359 14.88 -1.32 -5.39
N VAL A 360 14.27 -0.83 -6.48
CA VAL A 360 13.24 -1.59 -7.21
C VAL A 360 13.86 -2.87 -7.77
N ALA A 361 15.02 -2.78 -8.42
CA ALA A 361 15.75 -3.92 -8.96
C ALA A 361 16.13 -4.94 -7.87
N ALA A 362 16.69 -4.47 -6.75
CA ALA A 362 17.08 -5.34 -5.62
C ALA A 362 15.87 -6.03 -4.96
N ARG A 363 14.72 -5.34 -4.86
CA ARG A 363 13.48 -5.90 -4.32
C ARG A 363 12.95 -7.01 -5.24
N GLU A 364 12.85 -6.75 -6.53
CA GLU A 364 12.28 -7.71 -7.49
C GLU A 364 13.07 -9.01 -7.56
N LYS A 365 14.40 -8.93 -7.48
CA LYS A 365 15.28 -10.12 -7.40
C LYS A 365 14.95 -11.03 -6.21
N ARG A 366 14.53 -10.44 -5.08
CA ARG A 366 14.26 -11.17 -3.83
C ARG A 366 12.79 -11.51 -3.62
N GLU A 367 11.87 -10.81 -4.26
CA GLU A 367 10.42 -10.99 -4.10
C GLU A 367 10.00 -12.45 -4.33
N LYS A 368 10.65 -13.12 -5.30
CA LYS A 368 10.39 -14.52 -5.66
C LYS A 368 10.71 -15.54 -4.56
N VAL A 369 11.63 -15.21 -3.64
CA VAL A 369 12.15 -16.17 -2.65
C VAL A 369 11.51 -15.98 -1.28
N ILE A 370 11.27 -14.73 -0.88
CA ILE A 370 10.92 -14.38 0.49
C ILE A 370 9.64 -13.53 0.61
N GLY A 371 8.97 -13.29 -0.52
CA GLY A 371 7.76 -12.48 -0.58
C GLY A 371 8.02 -10.98 -0.50
N LYS A 372 7.07 -10.22 -1.06
CA LYS A 372 7.16 -8.76 -1.25
C LYS A 372 7.54 -7.91 -0.03
N PRO A 373 6.95 -8.12 1.18
CA PRO A 373 7.26 -7.25 2.32
C PRO A 373 8.69 -7.48 2.86
N LEU A 374 9.17 -8.73 2.87
CA LEU A 374 10.51 -9.04 3.36
C LEU A 374 11.59 -8.66 2.33
N ALA A 375 11.28 -8.84 1.04
CA ALA A 375 12.13 -8.40 -0.07
C ALA A 375 12.36 -6.89 -0.05
N ALA A 376 11.33 -6.09 0.22
CA ALA A 376 11.45 -4.64 0.32
C ALA A 376 12.38 -4.21 1.47
N VAL A 377 12.27 -4.82 2.65
CA VAL A 377 13.15 -4.48 3.78
C VAL A 377 14.61 -4.80 3.46
N LEU A 378 14.89 -5.99 2.94
CA LEU A 378 16.26 -6.40 2.63
C LEU A 378 16.88 -5.60 1.48
N ALA A 379 16.10 -5.32 0.42
CA ALA A 379 16.53 -4.46 -0.68
C ALA A 379 16.92 -3.06 -0.19
N ALA A 380 16.13 -2.47 0.71
CA ALA A 380 16.48 -1.16 1.27
C ALA A 380 17.79 -1.18 2.06
N PHE A 381 18.07 -2.26 2.82
CA PHE A 381 19.32 -2.40 3.57
C PHE A 381 20.54 -2.64 2.69
N GLU A 382 20.38 -3.35 1.58
CA GLU A 382 21.44 -3.59 0.61
C GLU A 382 21.80 -2.32 -0.14
N VAL A 383 20.82 -1.68 -0.77
CA VAL A 383 21.02 -0.49 -1.62
C VAL A 383 21.64 0.65 -0.82
N VAL A 384 21.21 0.86 0.42
CA VAL A 384 21.86 1.87 1.27
C VAL A 384 23.31 1.56 1.64
N ARG A 385 23.72 0.29 1.62
CA ARG A 385 25.11 -0.09 1.87
C ARG A 385 25.96 -0.06 0.61
N SER A 386 25.38 -0.31 -0.56
CA SER A 386 26.10 -0.51 -1.81
C SER A 386 26.09 0.69 -2.75
N THR A 387 25.09 1.56 -2.66
CA THR A 387 25.00 2.75 -3.51
C THR A 387 25.88 3.86 -2.94
N ASP A 388 26.61 4.56 -3.82
CA ASP A 388 27.32 5.79 -3.49
C ASP A 388 26.51 7.00 -3.97
N PRO A 389 26.61 8.15 -3.29
CA PRO A 389 25.97 9.37 -3.75
C PRO A 389 26.59 9.84 -5.07
N PHE A 390 25.83 10.59 -5.84
CA PHE A 390 26.25 11.12 -7.14
C PHE A 390 26.16 12.65 -7.16
N GLU A 391 26.91 13.28 -8.05
CA GLU A 391 26.87 14.72 -8.23
C GLU A 391 25.73 15.08 -9.17
N LEU A 392 24.85 15.98 -8.72
CA LEU A 392 23.74 16.53 -9.48
C LEU A 392 24.02 18.01 -9.76
N ARG A 393 24.02 18.38 -11.05
CA ARG A 393 24.16 19.75 -11.53
C ARG A 393 22.79 20.28 -11.95
N ARG A 394 22.37 21.41 -11.37
CA ARG A 394 21.08 22.06 -11.58
C ARG A 394 21.22 23.56 -11.33
N ASP A 395 20.64 24.40 -12.20
CA ASP A 395 20.61 25.86 -12.02
C ASP A 395 22.02 26.47 -11.73
N GLY A 396 23.07 25.94 -12.36
CA GLY A 396 24.46 26.38 -12.16
C GLY A 396 25.10 25.95 -10.83
N ARG A 397 24.44 25.11 -10.03
CA ARG A 397 24.96 24.54 -8.77
C ARG A 397 25.22 23.05 -8.93
N THR A 398 26.26 22.55 -8.28
CA THR A 398 26.58 21.13 -8.20
C THR A 398 26.49 20.68 -6.76
N GLU A 399 25.68 19.65 -6.51
CA GLU A 399 25.38 19.14 -5.17
C GLU A 399 25.52 17.62 -5.13
N LEU A 400 25.97 17.08 -4.00
CA LEU A 400 26.11 15.63 -3.83
C LEU A 400 24.82 15.05 -3.25
N VAL A 401 24.16 14.16 -3.99
CA VAL A 401 22.82 13.66 -3.66
C VAL A 401 22.76 12.14 -3.68
N TRP A 402 21.82 11.59 -2.91
CA TRP A 402 21.54 10.15 -2.87
C TRP A 402 20.50 9.73 -3.93
N SER A 403 19.56 10.62 -4.21
CA SER A 403 18.50 10.37 -5.17
C SER A 403 17.95 11.67 -5.70
N TYR A 404 17.67 11.65 -6.99
CA TYR A 404 16.95 12.68 -7.72
C TYR A 404 15.70 12.08 -8.31
N PHE A 405 14.57 12.78 -8.20
CA PHE A 405 13.30 12.29 -8.66
C PHE A 405 12.47 13.43 -9.26
N VAL A 406 11.80 13.13 -10.38
CA VAL A 406 10.86 14.01 -11.05
C VAL A 406 9.56 13.25 -11.27
N GLY A 407 8.49 13.65 -10.60
CA GLY A 407 7.14 13.13 -10.85
C GLY A 407 6.40 14.01 -11.86
N VAL A 408 5.59 13.41 -12.73
CA VAL A 408 4.65 14.18 -13.56
C VAL A 408 3.42 14.53 -12.72
N ASN A 409 3.08 15.80 -12.64
CA ASN A 409 2.11 16.42 -11.73
C ASN A 409 2.55 16.48 -10.26
N ARG A 410 1.97 17.41 -9.50
CA ARG A 410 2.26 17.56 -8.06
C ARG A 410 1.76 16.37 -7.24
N GLU A 411 2.59 15.93 -6.30
CA GLU A 411 2.33 14.83 -5.38
C GLU A 411 2.14 15.30 -3.92
N HIS A 412 1.79 14.39 -3.00
CA HIS A 412 1.54 14.75 -1.59
C HIS A 412 2.82 15.21 -0.86
N PRO A 413 2.83 16.39 -0.20
CA PRO A 413 4.03 16.99 0.41
C PRO A 413 4.61 16.26 1.65
N ARG A 414 4.12 15.06 2.02
CA ARG A 414 4.51 14.37 3.27
C ARG A 414 5.05 12.94 3.07
N THR A 415 5.28 12.52 1.84
CA THR A 415 5.77 11.18 1.53
C THR A 415 7.13 11.25 0.87
N ALA A 416 8.06 10.41 1.29
CA ALA A 416 9.39 10.36 0.66
C ALA A 416 9.36 9.67 -0.71
N THR A 417 8.37 8.81 -0.98
CA THR A 417 8.28 8.02 -2.22
C THR A 417 7.11 8.49 -3.10
N PRO A 418 7.36 8.98 -4.33
CA PRO A 418 6.33 9.59 -5.16
C PRO A 418 5.83 8.58 -6.19
N LEU A 419 4.57 8.19 -6.10
CA LEU A 419 3.88 7.19 -6.95
C LEU A 419 2.35 7.29 -6.73
N ALA A 420 1.86 8.41 -6.21
CA ALA A 420 0.43 8.66 -5.99
C ALA A 420 0.14 10.11 -6.36
N ARG A 421 -0.02 10.31 -7.66
CA ARG A 421 -0.46 11.56 -8.29
C ARG A 421 -1.73 12.06 -7.63
N ARG A 422 -1.74 13.35 -7.29
CA ARG A 422 -2.93 14.04 -6.83
C ARG A 422 -3.63 14.78 -7.95
N ARG A 423 -2.89 15.20 -8.97
CA ARG A 423 -3.39 15.89 -10.15
C ARG A 423 -3.00 15.11 -11.40
N LEU A 424 -3.77 15.28 -12.46
CA LEU A 424 -3.48 14.74 -13.79
C LEU A 424 -3.26 15.84 -14.83
N ASP A 425 -3.53 17.10 -14.48
CA ASP A 425 -3.66 18.22 -15.40
C ASP A 425 -3.18 19.57 -14.80
N ASP A 426 -2.21 19.54 -13.88
CA ASP A 426 -1.74 20.75 -13.18
C ASP A 426 -0.56 21.47 -13.88
N GLY A 427 -0.05 20.90 -14.96
CA GLY A 427 0.98 21.46 -15.81
C GLY A 427 2.34 21.57 -15.14
N HIS A 428 2.62 20.82 -14.08
CA HIS A 428 3.87 20.93 -13.32
C HIS A 428 4.55 19.57 -13.09
N LEU A 429 5.87 19.60 -12.95
CA LEU A 429 6.68 18.49 -12.47
C LEU A 429 6.87 18.64 -10.95
N ASP A 430 6.87 17.53 -10.21
CA ASP A 430 7.23 17.48 -8.78
C ASP A 430 8.67 16.98 -8.63
N ILE A 431 9.59 17.89 -8.28
CA ILE A 431 11.00 17.56 -8.10
C ILE A 431 11.26 17.25 -6.63
N ARG A 432 11.94 16.13 -6.39
CA ARG A 432 12.40 15.74 -5.06
C ARG A 432 13.86 15.35 -5.07
N ILE A 433 14.62 15.99 -4.18
CA ILE A 433 16.05 15.77 -4.05
C ILE A 433 16.32 15.25 -2.65
N LEU A 434 16.97 14.10 -2.57
CA LEU A 434 17.50 13.55 -1.33
C LEU A 434 18.97 13.92 -1.22
N HIS A 435 19.24 15.02 -0.51
CA HIS A 435 20.59 15.53 -0.28
C HIS A 435 21.46 14.59 0.55
N SER A 436 22.76 14.50 0.22
CA SER A 436 23.73 13.79 1.06
C SER A 436 24.08 14.64 2.30
N GLY A 437 23.42 14.36 3.42
CA GLY A 437 23.71 15.03 4.70
C GLY A 437 24.88 14.38 5.46
N ARG A 438 25.40 15.04 6.51
CA ARG A 438 26.40 14.50 7.46
C ARG A 438 25.91 13.30 8.31
N ALA A 439 24.71 12.78 8.07
CA ALA A 439 24.04 11.77 8.89
C ALA A 439 24.17 10.36 8.27
N PRO A 440 24.15 9.28 9.08
CA PRO A 440 24.46 7.93 8.61
C PRO A 440 23.45 7.41 7.57
N ARG A 441 24.01 6.66 6.60
CA ARG A 441 23.34 5.93 5.49
C ARG A 441 22.00 5.29 5.89
N THR A 442 21.87 4.79 7.12
CA THR A 442 20.69 4.10 7.68
C THR A 442 19.36 4.87 7.62
N ARG A 443 19.37 6.21 7.60
CA ARG A 443 18.13 7.01 7.55
C ARG A 443 17.44 6.97 6.19
N GLY A 444 18.21 6.92 5.10
CA GLY A 444 17.68 6.74 3.74
C GLY A 444 17.01 5.37 3.56
N ALA A 445 17.58 4.32 4.16
CA ALA A 445 17.09 2.94 4.05
C ALA A 445 15.70 2.80 4.64
N VAL A 446 15.50 3.37 5.81
CA VAL A 446 14.24 3.31 6.53
C VAL A 446 13.17 4.14 5.83
N SER A 447 13.53 5.27 5.20
CA SER A 447 12.61 6.07 4.38
C SER A 447 12.15 5.34 3.12
N LEU A 448 13.04 4.59 2.47
CA LEU A 448 12.75 3.75 1.30
C LEU A 448 11.94 2.50 1.69
N ALA A 449 12.31 1.83 2.78
CA ALA A 449 11.67 0.60 3.26
C ALA A 449 10.23 0.83 3.76
N LEU A 450 9.96 1.98 4.38
CA LEU A 450 8.69 2.25 5.05
C LEU A 450 7.62 2.91 4.16
N GLY A 451 8.00 3.36 2.95
CA GLY A 451 7.11 3.88 1.92
C GLY A 451 6.12 4.96 2.40
N ARG A 452 5.04 5.15 1.63
CA ARG A 452 3.97 6.15 1.86
C ARG A 452 3.33 6.15 3.25
N GLY A 453 3.40 5.03 3.97
CA GLY A 453 2.57 4.78 5.15
C GLY A 453 3.20 5.15 6.48
N ALA A 454 4.53 5.21 6.59
CA ALA A 454 5.18 5.34 7.90
C ALA A 454 5.93 6.66 8.12
N THR A 455 6.01 7.55 7.13
CA THR A 455 6.60 8.90 7.28
C THR A 455 6.00 9.69 8.47
N PRO A 456 4.67 9.66 8.74
CA PRO A 456 4.08 10.34 9.89
C PRO A 456 4.42 9.70 11.25
N VAL A 457 4.70 8.39 11.28
CA VAL A 457 5.00 7.63 12.50
C VAL A 457 6.46 7.82 12.90
N VAL A 458 7.34 7.82 11.90
CA VAL A 458 8.78 7.96 12.06
C VAL A 458 9.18 9.39 12.47
N GLY A 459 8.48 10.42 11.96
CA GLY A 459 8.70 11.81 12.34
C GLY A 459 8.32 12.18 13.79
N ARG A 460 7.73 11.24 14.57
CA ARG A 460 7.38 11.42 15.99
C ARG A 460 8.43 10.85 16.95
N VAL A 461 9.48 10.20 16.45
CA VAL A 461 10.56 9.66 17.28
C VAL A 461 11.51 10.80 17.67
N PRO A 462 11.72 11.09 18.97
CA PRO A 462 12.63 12.15 19.41
C PRO A 462 14.06 11.89 18.90
N GLY A 463 14.69 12.92 18.28
CA GLY A 463 16.03 12.82 17.68
C GLY A 463 16.07 12.35 16.21
N TRP A 464 14.92 11.95 15.65
CA TRP A 464 14.77 11.57 14.26
C TRP A 464 14.22 12.76 13.44
N ARG A 465 15.11 13.51 12.78
CA ARG A 465 14.70 14.47 11.74
C ARG A 465 14.53 13.71 10.43
N ALA A 466 13.38 13.88 9.75
CA ALA A 466 13.19 13.33 8.41
C ALA A 466 14.35 13.79 7.49
N PRO A 467 14.80 12.94 6.55
CA PRO A 467 15.78 13.38 5.55
C PRO A 467 15.29 14.68 4.90
N VAL A 468 16.22 15.63 4.68
CA VAL A 468 15.91 16.90 4.02
C VAL A 468 15.60 16.56 2.56
N VAL A 469 14.31 16.38 2.28
CA VAL A 469 13.79 16.29 0.93
C VAL A 469 13.48 17.73 0.51
N GLU A 470 14.32 18.28 -0.36
CA GLU A 470 13.93 19.49 -1.08
C GLU A 470 12.79 19.13 -2.02
N SER A 471 11.71 19.90 -1.98
CA SER A 471 10.54 19.72 -2.84
C SER A 471 10.24 21.04 -3.52
N THR A 472 10.22 21.01 -4.85
CA THR A 472 9.98 22.15 -5.73
C THR A 472 9.14 21.67 -6.90
N SER A 473 8.39 22.59 -7.53
CA SER A 473 7.61 22.28 -8.72
C SER A 473 7.89 23.28 -9.83
N THR A 474 8.04 22.78 -11.05
CA THR A 474 8.37 23.58 -12.24
C THR A 474 7.77 22.93 -13.48
N PRO A 475 7.42 23.67 -14.55
CA PRO A 475 7.02 23.07 -15.82
C PRO A 475 8.17 22.36 -16.55
N ALA A 476 9.43 22.75 -16.30
CA ALA A 476 10.60 22.15 -16.94
C ALA A 476 11.83 22.22 -16.03
N ILE A 477 12.71 21.23 -16.16
CA ILE A 477 14.00 21.22 -15.47
C ILE A 477 15.06 20.51 -16.31
N THR A 478 16.25 21.10 -16.36
CA THR A 478 17.45 20.49 -16.93
C THR A 478 18.40 20.13 -15.79
N VAL A 479 18.85 18.87 -15.76
CA VAL A 479 19.85 18.43 -14.78
C VAL A 479 20.97 17.64 -15.45
N GLY A 480 22.18 17.82 -14.95
CA GLY A 480 23.33 16.97 -15.24
C GLY A 480 23.60 16.01 -14.09
N ALA A 481 23.92 14.76 -14.37
CA ALA A 481 24.32 13.79 -13.34
C ALA A 481 25.70 13.18 -13.64
N ARG A 482 26.51 13.00 -12.58
CA ARG A 482 27.85 12.40 -12.65
C ARG A 482 28.09 11.46 -11.47
N ARG A 483 28.48 10.21 -11.72
CA ARG A 483 28.85 9.26 -10.66
C ARG A 483 30.36 9.31 -10.34
N PRO A 484 30.79 9.04 -9.10
CA PRO A 484 32.19 9.15 -8.66
C PRO A 484 33.20 8.26 -9.42
N ALA A 485 32.74 7.18 -10.07
CA ALA A 485 33.57 6.24 -10.80
C ALA A 485 33.57 6.46 -12.34
N GLY A 486 32.98 7.56 -12.82
CA GLY A 486 32.87 7.84 -14.26
C GLY A 486 31.89 6.93 -15.01
N THR A 487 31.11 6.11 -14.31
CA THR A 487 30.02 5.34 -14.92
C THR A 487 28.86 6.26 -15.27
N ALA A 488 28.26 6.05 -16.43
CA ALA A 488 27.07 6.78 -16.84
C ALA A 488 25.95 6.57 -15.79
N PRO A 489 25.26 7.65 -15.35
CA PRO A 489 24.12 7.51 -14.45
C PRO A 489 22.98 6.82 -15.20
N GLU A 490 22.50 5.70 -14.66
CA GLU A 490 21.30 5.05 -15.16
C GLU A 490 20.06 5.89 -14.79
N TRP A 491 19.29 6.26 -15.79
CA TRP A 491 18.03 6.95 -15.62
C TRP A 491 16.91 5.93 -15.66
N ALA A 492 16.02 5.95 -14.68
CA ALA A 492 14.81 5.12 -14.74
C ALA A 492 13.58 5.98 -14.95
N HIS A 493 12.74 5.58 -15.89
CA HIS A 493 11.42 6.15 -16.09
C HIS A 493 10.37 5.04 -16.22
N ASP A 494 9.22 5.19 -15.55
CA ASP A 494 8.06 4.28 -15.66
C ASP A 494 8.33 2.77 -15.51
N GLY A 495 9.41 2.41 -14.82
CA GLY A 495 9.82 1.03 -14.61
C GLY A 495 10.81 0.48 -15.64
N GLU A 496 11.19 1.27 -16.63
CA GLU A 496 12.27 1.02 -17.57
C GLU A 496 13.52 1.83 -17.17
N SER A 497 14.69 1.32 -17.52
CA SER A 497 15.94 2.03 -17.33
C SER A 497 16.65 2.23 -18.66
N GLU A 498 17.08 3.46 -18.88
CA GLU A 498 17.79 3.89 -20.06
C GLU A 498 19.05 4.65 -19.64
N VAL A 499 20.10 4.48 -20.43
CA VAL A 499 21.29 5.32 -20.34
C VAL A 499 21.15 6.36 -21.44
N PHE A 500 20.82 7.58 -21.03
CA PHE A 500 20.74 8.69 -21.96
C PHE A 500 22.15 9.15 -22.37
N ASP A 501 22.44 9.09 -23.66
CA ASP A 501 23.62 9.70 -24.25
C ASP A 501 23.45 11.22 -24.28
N GLY A 502 24.44 11.97 -23.79
CA GLY A 502 24.30 13.42 -23.61
C GLY A 502 25.34 14.02 -22.68
N GLU A 503 26.59 13.56 -22.76
CA GLU A 503 27.67 14.06 -21.92
C GLU A 503 28.07 15.49 -22.32
N ARG A 504 28.00 16.42 -21.36
CA ARG A 504 28.51 17.79 -21.47
C ARG A 504 29.29 18.15 -20.22
N GLU A 505 30.55 18.54 -20.41
CA GLU A 505 31.46 18.90 -19.31
C GLU A 505 31.59 17.81 -18.23
N GLY A 506 31.52 16.53 -18.64
CA GLY A 506 31.59 15.38 -17.73
C GLY A 506 30.28 15.03 -17.02
N PHE A 507 29.18 15.71 -17.31
CA PHE A 507 27.85 15.39 -16.78
C PHE A 507 26.94 14.86 -17.89
N HIS A 508 26.17 13.82 -17.60
CA HIS A 508 25.09 13.38 -18.48
C HIS A 508 23.88 14.27 -18.26
N GLU A 509 23.56 15.11 -19.24
CA GLU A 509 22.46 16.07 -19.14
C GLU A 509 21.18 15.52 -19.76
N ALA A 510 20.07 15.65 -19.01
CA ALA A 510 18.74 15.47 -19.54
C ALA A 510 17.83 16.62 -19.12
N THR A 511 16.92 16.97 -20.01
CA THR A 511 15.85 17.93 -19.76
C THR A 511 14.54 17.16 -19.63
N VAL A 512 13.83 17.41 -18.53
CA VAL A 512 12.48 16.90 -18.31
C VAL A 512 11.52 18.06 -18.42
N ARG A 513 10.52 17.94 -19.30
CA ARG A 513 9.52 18.98 -19.55
C ARG A 513 8.12 18.40 -19.46
N ILE A 514 7.21 19.12 -18.82
CA ILE A 514 5.79 18.80 -18.87
C ILE A 514 5.22 19.07 -20.26
N VAL A 515 4.35 18.19 -20.74
CA VAL A 515 3.48 18.43 -21.89
C VAL A 515 2.05 18.51 -21.36
N PRO A 516 1.53 19.73 -21.14
CA PRO A 516 0.19 19.91 -20.60
C PRO A 516 -0.85 19.32 -21.54
N LEU A 517 -1.80 18.54 -21.00
CA LEU A 517 -2.87 17.91 -21.76
C LEU A 517 -2.37 17.11 -22.98
N GLY A 518 -1.15 16.59 -22.89
CA GLY A 518 -0.45 15.99 -24.01
C GLY A 518 -0.95 14.61 -24.42
N LEU A 519 -1.85 13.98 -23.66
CA LEU A 519 -2.37 12.65 -23.92
C LEU A 519 -3.87 12.56 -23.63
N ARG A 520 -4.65 12.08 -24.60
CA ARG A 520 -6.06 11.76 -24.41
C ARG A 520 -6.24 10.33 -23.93
N VAL A 521 -7.01 10.14 -22.86
CA VAL A 521 -7.25 8.84 -22.23
C VAL A 521 -8.73 8.60 -21.94
N TYR A 522 -9.15 7.33 -21.90
CA TYR A 522 -10.35 6.94 -21.17
C TYR A 522 -10.05 6.87 -19.67
N ALA A 523 -10.97 7.38 -18.86
CA ALA A 523 -10.85 7.36 -17.40
C ALA A 523 -12.15 6.83 -16.77
N ALA A 524 -12.04 6.30 -15.54
CA ALA A 524 -13.23 5.86 -14.81
C ALA A 524 -14.21 7.02 -14.68
N ALA A 525 -15.47 6.79 -15.07
CA ALA A 525 -16.52 7.80 -14.96
C ALA A 525 -16.65 8.25 -13.50
N ASP A 526 -16.80 9.55 -13.30
CA ASP A 526 -17.08 10.07 -11.97
C ASP A 526 -18.49 9.61 -11.58
N GLN A 527 -18.57 8.62 -10.69
CA GLN A 527 -19.81 8.35 -9.95
C GLN A 527 -20.10 9.58 -9.08
N ARG A 528 -20.69 10.63 -9.68
CA ARG A 528 -21.30 11.73 -8.94
C ARG A 528 -22.28 11.05 -8.00
N GLY A 529 -22.00 11.15 -6.71
CA GLY A 529 -22.64 10.35 -5.68
C GLY A 529 -24.16 10.29 -5.87
N ASP A 530 -24.65 9.10 -6.18
CA ASP A 530 -26.04 8.72 -5.97
C ASP A 530 -26.24 8.44 -4.46
N SER A 531 -25.84 9.41 -3.64
CA SER A 531 -26.08 9.45 -2.19
C SER A 531 -27.39 10.20 -1.87
N ARG A 532 -28.29 10.31 -2.85
CA ARG A 532 -29.70 10.62 -2.62
C ARG A 532 -30.55 9.42 -3.04
N LYS A 533 -30.59 8.40 -2.18
CA LYS A 533 -31.79 7.60 -1.89
C LYS A 533 -31.63 6.85 -0.59
#